data_AF-A0A3S4W3D7-F1
#
_entry.id   AF-A0A3S4W3D7-F1
#
_cell.length_a   1.000
_cell.length_b   1.000
_cell.length_c   1.000
_cell.angle_alpha   90.00
_cell.angle_beta   90.00
_cell.angle_gamma   90.00
#
_symmetry.space_group_name_H-M   'P 1'
#
loop_
_entity.id
_entity.type
_entity.pdbx_description
1 polymer ?
#
loop_
_entity_poly.entity_id
_entity_poly.type
_entity_poly.pdbx_seq_one_letter_code
_entity_poly.pdbx_strand_id
1 'polypeptide(L)'
;MGLIEQMDALPEDSNEGLELLRVYRMIDDMANRKANIPESWMVNYLQKNYPKNPDIQRQLMAHFTYAMTYVDPDLSMFDKK
;
A
#
# COMPACT_ATOMS: atom_id res chain seq x y z
N MET A 1 11.86 -2.58 -3.46
CA MET A 1 11.44 -1.18 -3.52
C MET A 1 10.14 -1.04 -2.74
N GLY A 2 10.06 -0.09 -1.81
CA GLY A 2 8.84 0.21 -1.05
C GLY A 2 7.74 0.86 -1.90
N LEU A 3 6.55 1.03 -1.33
CA LEU A 3 5.37 1.65 -1.98
C LEU A 3 5.72 2.98 -2.67
N ILE A 4 6.39 3.87 -1.93
CA ILE A 4 6.76 5.22 -2.39
C ILE A 4 7.84 5.16 -3.49
N GLU A 5 8.84 4.29 -3.36
CA GLU A 5 9.88 4.11 -4.39
C GLU A 5 9.28 3.58 -5.70
N GLN A 6 8.20 2.80 -5.62
CA GLN A 6 7.45 2.39 -6.82
C GLN A 6 6.65 3.56 -7.41
N MET A 7 6.12 4.49 -6.60
CA MET A 7 5.45 5.70 -7.10
C MET A 7 6.41 6.59 -7.88
N ASP A 8 7.60 6.84 -7.33
CA ASP A 8 8.61 7.70 -7.96
C ASP A 8 9.24 7.08 -9.22
N ALA A 9 9.22 5.75 -9.34
CA ALA A 9 9.77 5.04 -10.48
C ALA A 9 8.77 4.86 -11.64
N LEU A 10 7.48 5.15 -11.43
CA LEU A 10 6.44 4.99 -12.43
C LEU A 10 6.31 6.27 -13.28
N PRO A 11 6.06 6.15 -14.60
CA PRO A 11 5.74 7.31 -15.42
C PRO A 11 4.54 8.06 -14.84
N GLU A 12 4.64 9.39 -14.80
CA GLU A 12 3.48 10.26 -14.60
C GLU A 12 2.43 9.85 -15.66
N ASP A 13 1.21 9.54 -15.21
CA ASP A 13 0.07 9.02 -16.01
C ASP A 13 0.02 7.51 -16.30
N SER A 14 0.91 6.69 -15.73
CA SER A 14 0.74 5.22 -15.78
C SER A 14 -0.46 4.75 -14.94
N ASN A 15 -1.17 3.73 -15.42
CA ASN A 15 -2.31 3.15 -14.70
C ASN A 15 -1.88 2.55 -13.35
N GLU A 16 -0.68 1.97 -13.30
CA GLU A 16 -0.06 1.49 -12.07
C GLU A 16 0.22 2.63 -11.09
N GLY A 17 0.66 3.80 -11.57
CA GLY A 17 0.90 4.97 -10.73
C GLY A 17 -0.40 5.52 -10.13
N LEU A 18 -1.48 5.55 -10.93
CA LEU A 18 -2.80 5.98 -10.47
C LEU A 18 -3.40 5.02 -9.43
N GLU A 19 -3.26 3.71 -9.62
CA GLU A 19 -3.71 2.72 -8.62
C GLU A 19 -2.90 2.82 -7.33
N LEU A 20 -1.59 3.08 -7.43
CA LEU A 20 -0.72 3.27 -6.29
C LEU A 20 -1.07 4.54 -5.49
N LEU A 21 -1.33 5.65 -6.20
CA LEU A 21 -1.86 6.90 -5.63
C LEU A 21 -3.20 6.70 -4.92
N ARG A 22 -4.10 5.90 -5.49
CA ARG A 22 -5.38 5.57 -4.86
C ARG A 22 -5.18 4.82 -3.54
N VAL A 23 -4.28 3.82 -3.53
CA VAL A 23 -3.97 3.04 -2.32
C VAL A 23 -3.34 3.93 -1.26
N TYR A 24 -2.39 4.80 -1.62
CA TYR A 24 -1.78 5.77 -0.71
C TYR A 24 -2.84 6.63 0.00
N ARG A 25 -3.73 7.27 -0.78
CA ARG A 25 -4.80 8.12 -0.21
C ARG A 25 -5.75 7.35 0.70
N MET A 26 -6.03 6.09 0.39
CA MET A 26 -6.87 5.24 1.24
C MET A 26 -6.17 4.83 2.53
N ILE A 27 -4.84 4.69 2.54
CA ILE A 27 -4.10 4.43 3.78
C ILE A 27 -4.09 5.71 4.64
N ASP A 28 -3.80 6.86 4.04
CA ASP A 28 -3.72 8.17 4.70
C ASP A 28 -5.05 8.62 5.31
N ASP A 29 -6.15 8.54 4.55
CA ASP A 29 -7.47 8.95 5.03
C ASP A 29 -8.19 7.81 5.76
N MET A 30 -7.95 7.68 7.07
CA MET A 30 -8.57 6.65 7.91
C MET A 30 -10.10 6.66 7.84
N ALA A 31 -10.72 7.84 7.76
CA ALA A 31 -12.18 7.97 7.75
C ALA A 31 -12.80 7.43 6.44
N ASN A 32 -12.06 7.46 5.34
CA ASN A 32 -12.51 7.00 4.02
C ASN A 32 -11.88 5.66 3.58
N ARG A 33 -11.26 4.91 4.51
CA ARG A 33 -10.68 3.59 4.24
C ARG A 33 -11.69 2.61 3.67
N LYS A 34 -11.49 2.25 2.41
CA LYS A 34 -12.06 1.04 1.81
C LYS A 34 -11.00 -0.05 1.87
N ALA A 35 -10.86 -0.68 3.03
CA ALA A 35 -9.74 -1.60 3.35
C ALA A 35 -9.53 -2.70 2.28
N ASN A 36 -10.60 -3.17 1.65
CA ASN A 36 -10.54 -4.15 0.57
C ASN A 36 -9.61 -3.74 -0.59
N ILE A 37 -9.51 -2.44 -0.92
CA ILE A 37 -8.68 -1.96 -2.03
C ILE A 37 -7.18 -2.01 -1.66
N PRO A 38 -6.70 -1.37 -0.57
CA PRO A 38 -5.30 -1.49 -0.14
C PRO A 38 -4.89 -2.92 0.19
N GLU A 39 -5.78 -3.74 0.77
CA GLU A 39 -5.47 -5.14 1.07
C GLU A 39 -5.28 -5.97 -0.21
N SER A 40 -6.16 -5.81 -1.22
CA SER A 40 -6.02 -6.50 -2.50
C SER A 40 -4.73 -6.08 -3.23
N TRP A 41 -4.40 -4.79 -3.17
CA TRP A 41 -3.13 -4.29 -3.70
C TRP A 41 -1.93 -4.90 -2.95
N MET A 42 -1.98 -4.97 -1.62
CA MET A 42 -0.91 -5.53 -0.79
C MET A 42 -0.70 -7.01 -1.09
N VAL A 43 -1.75 -7.78 -1.31
CA VAL A 43 -1.65 -9.20 -1.74
C VAL A 43 -0.83 -9.31 -3.03
N ASN A 44 -1.17 -8.53 -4.06
CA ASN A 44 -0.45 -8.54 -5.34
C ASN A 44 1.01 -8.09 -5.18
N TYR A 45 1.25 -7.05 -4.37
CA TYR A 45 2.59 -6.58 -4.06
C TYR A 45 3.43 -7.66 -3.37
N LEU A 46 2.87 -8.34 -2.36
CA LEU A 46 3.57 -9.38 -1.62
C LEU A 46 3.84 -10.61 -2.47
N GLN A 47 2.91 -11.00 -3.34
CA GLN A 47 3.12 -12.08 -4.31
C GLN A 47 4.27 -11.76 -5.27
N LYS A 48 4.33 -10.53 -5.78
CA LYS A 48 5.39 -10.10 -6.70
C LYS A 48 6.77 -10.01 -6.04
N ASN A 49 6.84 -9.51 -4.81
CA ASN A 49 8.11 -9.24 -4.12
C ASN A 49 8.60 -10.39 -3.24
N TYR A 50 7.70 -11.26 -2.77
CA TYR A 50 8.01 -12.39 -1.88
C TYR A 50 7.42 -13.73 -2.37
N PRO A 51 7.53 -14.09 -3.66
CA PRO A 51 6.76 -15.20 -4.26
C PRO A 51 7.01 -16.59 -3.62
N LYS A 52 8.17 -16.80 -3.01
CA LYS A 52 8.57 -18.09 -2.41
C LYS A 52 8.49 -18.11 -0.88
N ASN A 53 7.92 -17.07 -0.26
CA ASN A 53 7.92 -16.91 1.19
C ASN A 53 6.49 -16.73 1.74
N PRO A 54 5.65 -17.77 1.74
CA PRO A 54 4.25 -17.67 2.16
C PRO A 54 4.09 -17.21 3.61
N ASP A 55 5.01 -17.60 4.51
CA ASP A 55 4.99 -17.13 5.89
C ASP A 55 5.27 -15.64 6.03
N ILE A 56 6.15 -15.09 5.21
CA ILE A 56 6.41 -13.64 5.17
C ILE A 56 5.19 -12.92 4.62
N GLN A 57 4.57 -13.43 3.55
CA GLN A 57 3.36 -12.83 2.99
C GLN A 57 2.24 -12.79 4.04
N ARG A 58 2.01 -13.90 4.78
CA ARG A 58 0.99 -13.99 5.83
C ARG A 58 1.26 -13.01 6.98
N GLN A 59 2.50 -12.91 7.46
CA GLN A 59 2.86 -12.02 8.56
C GLN A 59 2.70 -10.55 8.18
N LEU A 60 3.20 -10.16 7.01
CA LEU A 60 3.08 -8.80 6.51
C LEU A 60 1.62 -8.41 6.25
N MET A 61 0.82 -9.34 5.70
CA MET A 61 -0.61 -9.12 5.51
C MET A 61 -1.34 -8.93 6.85
N ALA A 62 -1.04 -9.75 7.86
CA ALA A 62 -1.64 -9.61 9.19
C ALA A 62 -1.29 -8.27 9.85
N HIS A 63 -0.04 -7.82 9.75
CA HIS A 63 0.37 -6.50 10.24
C HIS A 63 -0.29 -5.37 9.46
N PHE A 64 -0.42 -5.51 8.14
CA PHE A 64 -1.08 -4.52 7.30
C PHE A 64 -2.58 -4.37 7.67
N THR A 65 -3.32 -5.47 7.79
CA THR A 65 -4.73 -5.45 8.21
C THR A 65 -4.90 -4.86 9.61
N TYR A 66 -4.00 -5.20 10.55
CA TYR A 66 -4.01 -4.58 11.88
C TYR A 66 -3.83 -3.06 11.81
N ALA A 67 -2.82 -2.58 11.07
CA ALA A 67 -2.56 -1.15 10.90
C ALA A 67 -3.75 -0.43 10.25
N MET A 68 -4.33 -1.02 9.19
CA MET A 68 -5.51 -0.49 8.52
C MET A 68 -6.73 -0.34 9.45
N THR A 69 -6.83 -1.18 10.47
CA THR A 69 -7.97 -1.21 11.40
C THR A 69 -7.79 -0.29 12.60
N TYR A 70 -6.57 -0.18 13.14
CA TYR A 70 -6.35 0.42 14.46
C TYR A 70 -5.38 1.59 14.48
N VAL A 71 -4.64 1.82 13.40
CA VAL A 71 -3.60 2.84 13.35
C VAL A 71 -4.06 3.97 12.44
N ASP A 72 -3.86 5.19 12.92
CA ASP A 72 -3.90 6.40 12.11
C ASP A 72 -2.46 6.67 11.60
N PRO A 73 -2.14 6.34 10.34
CA PRO A 73 -0.84 6.50 9.75
C PRO A 73 -0.71 7.96 9.33
N ASP A 74 0.06 8.72 10.09
CA ASP A 74 0.55 10.01 9.61
C ASP A 74 1.51 9.77 8.44
N LEU A 75 1.01 9.89 7.21
CA LEU A 75 1.79 9.80 5.99
C LEU A 75 2.17 11.18 5.44
N SER A 76 1.88 12.27 6.16
CA SER A 76 2.13 13.65 5.72
C SER A 76 3.60 13.93 5.39
N MET A 77 4.53 13.15 5.94
CA MET A 77 5.95 13.16 5.59
C MET A 77 6.24 12.80 4.12
N PHE A 78 5.26 12.25 3.40
CA PHE A 78 5.37 11.83 2.00
C PHE A 78 4.54 12.70 1.04
N ASP A 79 3.80 13.70 1.53
CA ASP A 79 3.12 14.65 0.67
C ASP A 79 4.17 15.51 -0.06
N LYS A 80 4.27 15.31 -1.38
CA LYS A 80 5.08 16.17 -2.24
C LYS A 80 4.48 17.57 -2.23
N LYS A 81 5.19 18.53 -1.61
CA LYS A 81 4.93 19.96 -1.75
C LYS A 81 5.18 20.44 -3.17
#